data_AF-A0A847F6X5-F1
#
_entry.id   AF-A0A847F6X5-F1
#
_cell.length_a   1.000
_cell.length_b   1.000
_cell.length_c   1.000
_cell.angle_alpha   90.00
_cell.angle_beta   90.00
_cell.angle_gamma   90.00
#
_symmetry.space_group_name_H-M   'P 1'
#
loop_
_entity.id
_entity.type
_entity.pdbx_description
1 polymer ?
#
loop_
_entity_poly.entity_id
_entity_poly.type
_entity_poly.pdbx_seq_one_letter_code
_entity_poly.pdbx_strand_id
1 'polypeptide(L)'
;MNIRIAILALIVAGSIPATALGTLKTSGEDRVLIEARIEEKRAMLAQISERERALQERLRETVSALYRMTRGPSSRFNAGIEGALRRYAEGARLESIVRAELDGLRAIRDERDALTASIVEDERRLAEELEREAQIEARRRELEAQARIFAADLPPLPVAPLAVQGGTIRIHGDPLSTLGFASLRGKLGAPVRGIYRVRDAV
;
A
#
# COMPACT_ATOMS: atom_id res chain seq x y z
N MET A 1 -24.99 27.26 8.74
CA MET A 1 -25.54 26.06 9.42
C MET A 1 -24.51 24.95 9.29
N ASN A 2 -24.02 24.44 10.42
CA ASN A 2 -22.75 23.73 10.54
C ASN A 2 -22.73 22.36 9.82
N ILE A 3 -21.83 22.20 8.84
CA ILE A 3 -21.52 20.93 8.14
C ILE A 3 -21.25 19.78 9.13
N ARG A 4 -20.70 20.11 10.32
CA ARG A 4 -20.49 19.15 11.42
C ARG A 4 -21.77 18.50 11.93
N ILE A 5 -22.91 19.19 11.91
CA ILE A 5 -24.20 18.66 12.39
C ILE A 5 -24.80 17.71 11.34
N ALA A 6 -24.66 18.03 10.05
CA ALA A 6 -25.11 17.15 8.96
C ALA A 6 -24.31 15.83 8.91
N ILE A 7 -23.00 15.90 9.15
CA ILE A 7 -22.14 14.71 9.26
C ILE A 7 -22.52 13.87 10.49
N LEU A 8 -22.80 14.50 11.63
CA LEU A 8 -23.25 13.78 12.83
C LEU A 8 -24.61 13.09 12.61
N ALA A 9 -25.54 13.76 11.92
CA ALA A 9 -26.85 13.20 11.60
C ALA A 9 -26.75 12.00 10.64
N LEU A 10 -25.81 12.02 9.68
CA LEU A 10 -25.57 10.89 8.78
C LEU A 10 -24.92 9.69 9.50
N ILE A 11 -24.05 9.94 10.49
CA ILE A 11 -23.45 8.90 11.34
C ILE A 11 -24.53 8.25 12.23
N VAL A 12 -25.46 9.04 12.77
CA VAL A 12 -26.58 8.55 13.60
C VAL A 12 -27.64 7.81 12.76
N ALA A 13 -27.77 8.13 11.47
CA ALA A 13 -28.68 7.48 10.52
C ALA A 13 -28.13 6.16 9.91
N GLY A 14 -26.95 5.68 10.35
CA GLY A 14 -26.45 4.35 10.01
C GLY A 14 -25.92 4.14 8.59
N SER A 15 -25.72 5.20 7.79
CA SER A 15 -25.34 5.06 6.37
C SER A 15 -23.83 5.21 6.08
N ILE A 16 -23.03 5.64 7.07
CA ILE A 16 -21.56 5.61 6.98
C ILE A 16 -21.03 4.86 8.20
N PRO A 17 -20.57 3.61 8.07
CA PRO A 17 -19.81 2.99 9.15
C PRO A 17 -18.56 3.84 9.37
N ALA A 18 -18.28 4.25 10.61
CA ALA A 18 -17.08 5.02 10.98
C ALA A 18 -15.77 4.37 10.49
N THR A 19 -15.81 3.07 10.21
CA THR A 19 -14.79 2.27 9.55
C THR A 19 -14.38 2.84 8.18
N ALA A 20 -15.30 3.34 7.37
CA ALA A 20 -15.04 3.84 6.01
C ALA A 20 -14.17 5.12 5.97
N LEU A 21 -14.19 5.93 7.04
CA LEU A 21 -13.31 7.09 7.18
C LEU A 21 -11.91 6.71 7.72
N GLY A 22 -11.80 5.62 8.48
CA GLY A 22 -10.52 5.08 8.95
C GLY A 22 -9.73 4.38 7.85
N THR A 23 -10.42 3.65 6.96
CA THR A 23 -9.81 2.89 5.86
C THR A 23 -9.21 3.77 4.75
N LEU A 24 -9.75 4.97 4.54
CA LEU A 24 -9.21 5.94 3.57
C LEU A 24 -7.90 6.58 4.02
N LYS A 25 -7.64 6.63 5.33
CA LYS A 25 -6.39 7.19 5.86
C LYS A 25 -5.24 6.19 5.79
N THR A 26 -5.55 4.89 5.92
CA THR A 26 -4.58 3.80 5.81
C THR A 26 -4.20 3.49 4.36
N SER A 27 -5.12 3.62 3.38
CA SER A 27 -4.82 3.29 1.98
C SER A 27 -3.77 4.21 1.34
N GLY A 28 -3.77 5.51 1.69
CA GLY A 28 -2.76 6.45 1.22
C GLY A 28 -1.35 6.18 1.77
N GLU A 29 -1.25 5.70 3.01
CA GLU A 29 0.04 5.30 3.61
C GLU A 29 0.56 4.00 2.97
N ASP A 30 -0.32 3.03 2.73
CA ASP A 30 0.03 1.77 2.04
C ASP A 30 0.49 2.01 0.59
N ARG A 31 -0.14 2.95 -0.11
CA ARG A 31 0.25 3.35 -1.47
C ARG A 31 1.67 3.90 -1.53
N VAL A 32 2.00 4.87 -0.67
CA VAL A 32 3.33 5.50 -0.64
C VAL A 32 4.40 4.45 -0.32
N LEU A 33 4.10 3.49 0.56
CA LEU A 33 5.00 2.38 0.87
C LEU A 33 5.24 1.45 -0.34
N ILE A 34 4.20 1.14 -1.12
CA ILE A 34 4.34 0.32 -2.33
C ILE A 34 5.15 1.08 -3.40
N GLU A 35 4.86 2.36 -3.62
CA GLU A 35 5.60 3.21 -4.57
C GLU A 35 7.08 3.30 -4.18
N ALA A 36 7.40 3.57 -2.91
CA ALA A 36 8.78 3.62 -2.42
C ALA A 36 9.50 2.27 -2.59
N ARG A 37 8.81 1.15 -2.35
CA ARG A 37 9.38 -0.19 -2.56
C ARG A 37 9.68 -0.47 -4.03
N ILE A 38 8.81 -0.02 -4.94
CA ILE A 38 9.05 -0.14 -6.40
C ILE A 38 10.28 0.68 -6.80
N GLU A 39 10.39 1.92 -6.32
CA GLU A 39 11.55 2.78 -6.60
C GLU A 39 12.85 2.16 -6.08
N GLU A 40 12.85 1.62 -4.86
CA GLU A 40 13.99 0.92 -4.28
C GLU A 40 14.41 -0.27 -5.16
N LYS A 41 13.45 -1.11 -5.58
CA LYS A 41 13.72 -2.25 -6.47
C LYS A 41 14.22 -1.82 -7.85
N ARG A 42 13.74 -0.69 -8.38
CA ARG A 42 14.26 -0.12 -9.63
C ARG A 42 15.70 0.37 -9.49
N ALA A 43 16.07 0.94 -8.34
CA ALA A 43 17.45 1.30 -8.04
C ALA A 43 18.33 0.04 -7.94
N MET A 44 17.85 -1.03 -7.30
CA MET A 44 18.54 -2.32 -7.26
C MET A 44 18.72 -2.92 -8.67
N LEU A 45 17.71 -2.84 -9.55
CA LEU A 45 17.85 -3.27 -10.95
C LEU A 45 18.93 -2.49 -11.70
N ALA A 46 19.08 -1.19 -11.44
CA ALA A 46 20.14 -0.39 -12.04
C ALA A 46 21.52 -0.90 -11.59
N GLN A 47 21.70 -1.19 -10.30
CA GLN A 47 22.94 -1.78 -9.76
C GLN A 47 23.23 -3.16 -10.36
N ILE A 48 22.21 -4.02 -10.50
CA ILE A 48 22.35 -5.33 -11.15
C ILE A 48 22.78 -5.16 -12.62
N SER A 49 22.21 -4.17 -13.32
CA SER A 49 22.57 -3.88 -14.72
C SER A 49 24.02 -3.40 -14.86
N GLU A 50 24.50 -2.59 -13.92
CA GLU A 50 25.91 -2.17 -13.87
C GLU A 50 26.84 -3.36 -13.59
N ARG A 51 26.49 -4.22 -12.63
CA ARG A 51 27.22 -5.46 -12.32
C ARG A 51 27.26 -6.39 -13.54
N GLU A 52 26.15 -6.53 -14.27
CA GLU A 52 26.08 -7.33 -15.50
C GLU A 52 27.06 -6.78 -16.56
N ARG A 53 27.02 -5.47 -16.83
CA ARG A 53 27.93 -4.83 -17.80
C ARG A 53 29.39 -5.03 -17.44
N ALA A 54 29.75 -4.80 -16.17
CA ALA A 54 31.11 -4.97 -15.69
C ALA A 54 31.60 -6.43 -15.77
N LEU A 55 30.69 -7.41 -15.62
CA LEU A 55 31.03 -8.82 -15.79
C LEU A 55 31.13 -9.20 -17.27
N GLN A 56 30.28 -8.65 -18.14
CA GLN A 56 30.35 -8.85 -19.59
C GLN A 56 31.64 -8.29 -20.20
N GLU A 57 32.08 -7.11 -19.75
CA GLU A 57 33.36 -6.52 -20.17
C GLU A 57 34.54 -7.40 -19.78
N ARG A 58 34.60 -7.82 -18.51
CA ARG A 58 35.62 -8.77 -18.02
C ARG A 58 35.63 -10.08 -18.81
N LEU A 59 34.45 -10.67 -19.04
CA LEU A 59 34.31 -11.88 -19.85
C LEU A 59 34.84 -11.68 -21.27
N ARG A 60 34.55 -10.54 -21.89
CA ARG A 60 35.04 -10.23 -23.23
C ARG A 60 36.57 -10.14 -23.27
N GLU A 61 37.18 -9.55 -22.25
CA GLU A 61 38.63 -9.47 -22.10
C GLU A 61 39.24 -10.86 -21.89
N THR A 62 38.69 -11.66 -20.99
CA THR A 62 39.16 -13.03 -20.71
C THR A 62 39.04 -13.93 -21.93
N VAL A 63 37.91 -13.88 -22.65
CA VAL A 63 37.70 -14.63 -23.90
C VAL A 63 38.67 -14.16 -24.98
N SER A 64 38.94 -12.85 -25.06
CA SER A 64 39.92 -12.31 -26.02
C SER A 64 41.34 -12.76 -25.70
N ALA A 65 41.71 -12.80 -24.41
CA ALA A 65 42.99 -13.33 -23.95
C ALA A 65 43.12 -14.82 -24.28
N LEU A 66 42.09 -15.62 -23.99
CA LEU A 66 42.03 -17.04 -24.33
C LEU A 66 42.13 -17.25 -25.84
N TYR A 67 41.43 -16.44 -26.65
CA TYR A 67 41.50 -16.50 -28.10
C TYR A 67 42.90 -16.18 -28.62
N ARG A 68 43.52 -15.10 -28.14
CA ARG A 68 44.90 -14.73 -28.51
C ARG A 68 45.89 -15.81 -28.10
N MET A 69 45.69 -16.44 -26.95
CA MET A 69 46.57 -17.49 -26.46
C MET A 69 46.34 -18.83 -27.18
N THR A 70 45.15 -19.12 -27.71
CA THR A 70 44.87 -20.35 -28.46
C THR A 70 45.16 -20.23 -29.96
N ARG A 71 44.88 -19.07 -30.57
CA ARG A 71 45.00 -18.84 -32.03
C ARG A 71 46.06 -17.84 -32.44
N GLY A 72 46.62 -17.07 -31.52
CA GLY A 72 47.64 -16.06 -31.85
C GLY A 72 48.95 -16.66 -32.35
N PRO A 73 49.73 -15.88 -33.13
CA PRO A 73 51.04 -16.26 -33.63
C PRO A 73 52.10 -16.15 -32.53
N SER A 74 51.95 -16.93 -31.47
CA SER A 74 52.95 -17.03 -30.42
C SER A 74 53.93 -18.13 -30.83
N SER A 75 55.12 -17.74 -31.30
CA SER A 75 56.41 -18.43 -31.06
C SER A 75 56.28 -19.91 -30.67
N ARG A 76 55.75 -20.75 -31.57
CA ARG A 76 55.48 -22.17 -31.25
C ARG A 76 56.76 -22.98 -31.08
N PHE A 77 57.92 -22.37 -31.27
CA PHE A 77 59.18 -23.06 -31.48
C PHE A 77 60.34 -22.64 -30.55
N ASN A 78 60.22 -21.58 -29.73
CA ASN A 78 61.37 -21.07 -28.94
C ASN A 78 61.33 -21.36 -27.43
N ALA A 79 60.26 -21.92 -26.86
CA ALA A 79 60.09 -22.01 -25.39
C ALA A 79 60.30 -23.42 -24.78
N GLY A 80 60.58 -24.44 -25.60
CA GLY A 80 60.75 -25.83 -25.11
C GLY A 80 59.49 -26.43 -24.47
N ILE A 81 59.64 -27.62 -23.86
CA ILE A 81 58.54 -28.38 -23.23
C ILE A 81 57.95 -27.61 -22.03
N GLU A 82 58.78 -26.95 -21.24
CA GLU A 82 58.34 -26.18 -20.06
C GLU A 82 57.45 -24.99 -20.45
N GLY A 83 57.81 -24.26 -21.52
CA GLY A 83 56.96 -23.18 -22.05
C GLY A 83 55.62 -23.68 -22.59
N ALA A 84 55.59 -24.88 -23.20
CA ALA A 84 54.35 -25.50 -23.67
C ALA A 84 53.43 -25.88 -22.50
N LEU A 85 53.98 -26.49 -21.44
CA LEU A 85 53.22 -26.85 -20.24
C LEU A 85 52.68 -25.63 -19.50
N ARG A 86 53.49 -24.57 -19.36
CA ARG A 86 53.06 -23.30 -18.74
C ARG A 86 51.89 -22.67 -19.50
N ARG A 87 51.96 -22.65 -20.84
CA ARG A 87 50.88 -22.12 -21.68
C ARG A 87 49.61 -22.96 -21.59
N TYR A 88 49.73 -24.28 -21.52
CA TYR A 88 48.58 -25.16 -21.30
C TYR A 88 47.91 -24.88 -19.95
N ALA A 89 48.70 -24.75 -18.88
CA ALA A 89 48.19 -24.42 -17.55
C ALA A 89 47.52 -23.03 -17.52
N GLU A 90 48.08 -22.04 -18.20
CA GLU A 90 47.49 -20.71 -18.33
C GLU A 90 46.16 -20.74 -19.11
N GLY A 91 46.05 -21.59 -20.14
CA GLY A 91 44.79 -21.82 -20.85
C GLY A 91 43.71 -22.46 -20.01
N ALA A 92 44.06 -23.52 -19.28
CA ALA A 92 43.13 -24.18 -18.37
C ALA A 92 42.60 -23.19 -17.31
N ARG A 93 43.46 -22.28 -16.82
CA ARG A 93 43.04 -21.20 -15.90
C ARG A 93 42.07 -20.23 -16.56
N LEU A 94 42.38 -19.72 -17.74
CA LEU A 94 41.50 -18.80 -18.47
C LEU A 94 40.15 -19.45 -18.81
N GLU A 95 40.13 -20.72 -19.21
CA GLU A 95 38.90 -21.48 -19.44
C GLU A 95 38.07 -21.62 -18.16
N SER A 96 38.72 -21.90 -17.02
CA SER A 96 38.04 -21.96 -15.73
C SER A 96 37.44 -20.61 -15.33
N ILE A 97 38.14 -19.50 -15.58
CA ILE A 97 37.64 -18.15 -15.30
C ILE A 97 36.42 -17.85 -16.20
N VAL A 98 36.51 -18.12 -17.51
CA VAL A 98 35.39 -17.93 -18.45
C VAL A 98 34.15 -18.71 -18.02
N ARG A 99 34.30 -19.96 -17.57
CA ARG A 99 33.17 -20.76 -17.07
C ARG A 99 32.55 -20.11 -15.83
N ALA A 100 33.37 -19.72 -14.86
CA ALA A 100 32.90 -19.05 -13.65
C ALA A 100 32.19 -17.71 -13.94
N GLU A 101 32.71 -16.93 -14.90
CA GLU A 101 32.09 -15.67 -15.34
C GLU A 101 30.76 -15.89 -16.07
N LEU A 102 30.66 -16.94 -16.91
CA LEU A 102 29.40 -17.32 -17.55
C LEU A 102 28.34 -17.78 -16.54
N ASP A 103 28.73 -18.57 -15.54
CA ASP A 103 27.83 -18.99 -14.47
C ASP A 103 27.40 -17.79 -13.60
N GLY A 104 28.33 -16.86 -13.34
CA GLY A 104 28.02 -15.58 -12.70
C GLY A 104 27.02 -14.73 -13.49
N LEU A 105 27.16 -14.66 -14.82
CA LEU A 105 26.20 -13.96 -15.68
C LEU A 105 24.81 -14.60 -15.66
N ARG A 106 24.73 -15.93 -15.60
CA ARG A 106 23.44 -16.63 -15.46
C ARG A 106 22.78 -16.27 -14.12
N ALA A 107 23.54 -16.35 -13.02
CA ALA A 107 23.03 -15.97 -11.70
C ALA A 107 22.55 -14.52 -11.63
N ILE A 108 23.28 -13.58 -12.25
CA ILE A 108 22.87 -12.17 -12.34
C ILE A 108 21.57 -12.00 -13.15
N ARG A 109 21.40 -12.75 -14.23
CA ARG A 109 20.16 -12.73 -15.03
C ARG A 109 18.99 -13.30 -14.26
N ASP A 110 19.19 -14.40 -13.54
CA ASP A 110 18.15 -14.99 -12.69
C ASP A 110 17.74 -14.00 -11.57
N GLU A 111 18.71 -13.33 -10.94
CA GLU A 111 18.48 -12.26 -9.95
C GLU A 111 17.67 -11.10 -10.55
N ARG A 112 18.04 -10.63 -11.74
CA ARG A 112 17.35 -9.56 -12.47
C ARG A 112 15.92 -9.95 -12.82
N ASP A 113 15.71 -11.16 -13.34
CA ASP A 113 14.40 -11.62 -13.79
C ASP A 113 13.46 -11.82 -12.59
N ALA A 114 13.97 -12.36 -11.48
CA ALA A 114 13.23 -12.44 -10.22
C ALA A 114 12.84 -11.07 -9.68
N LEU A 115 13.77 -10.10 -9.71
CA LEU A 115 13.49 -8.74 -9.24
C LEU A 115 12.47 -8.02 -10.15
N THR A 116 12.58 -8.21 -11.46
CA THR A 116 11.63 -7.67 -12.45
C THR A 116 10.23 -8.23 -12.23
N ALA A 117 10.10 -9.54 -12.03
CA ALA A 117 8.82 -10.17 -11.71
C ALA A 117 8.24 -9.61 -10.39
N SER A 118 9.08 -9.35 -9.39
CA SER A 118 8.65 -8.76 -8.13
C SER A 118 8.17 -7.30 -8.28
N ILE A 119 8.78 -6.51 -9.16
CA ILE A 119 8.32 -5.15 -9.46
C ILE A 119 6.96 -5.19 -10.16
N VAL A 120 6.79 -6.07 -11.15
CA VAL A 120 5.52 -6.22 -11.88
C VAL A 120 4.38 -6.59 -10.94
N GLU A 121 4.64 -7.48 -9.97
CA GLU A 121 3.67 -7.84 -8.94
C GLU A 121 3.31 -6.65 -8.02
N ASP A 122 4.30 -5.84 -7.63
CA ASP A 122 4.06 -4.64 -6.83
C ASP A 122 3.29 -3.56 -7.60
N GLU A 123 3.61 -3.36 -8.89
CA GLU A 123 2.89 -2.45 -9.77
C GLU A 123 1.44 -2.89 -9.98
N ARG A 124 1.19 -4.20 -10.08
CA ARG A 124 -0.16 -4.74 -10.12
C ARG A 124 -0.93 -4.46 -8.84
N ARG A 125 -0.32 -4.69 -7.67
CA ARG A 125 -0.96 -4.36 -6.37
C ARG A 125 -1.26 -2.87 -6.26
N LEU A 126 -0.34 -2.01 -6.70
CA LEU A 126 -0.55 -0.57 -6.74
C LEU A 126 -1.76 -0.20 -7.61
N ALA A 127 -1.88 -0.80 -8.79
CA ALA A 127 -3.04 -0.59 -9.67
C ALA A 127 -4.35 -1.05 -9.02
N GLU A 128 -4.38 -2.21 -8.37
CA GLU A 128 -5.55 -2.72 -7.65
C GLU A 128 -5.98 -1.78 -6.50
N GLU A 129 -5.03 -1.23 -5.74
CA GLU A 129 -5.34 -0.24 -4.70
C GLU A 129 -5.90 1.07 -5.29
N LEU A 130 -5.34 1.57 -6.40
CA LEU A 130 -5.86 2.75 -7.09
C LEU A 130 -7.29 2.56 -7.61
N GLU A 131 -7.60 1.38 -8.15
CA GLU A 131 -8.95 1.05 -8.59
C GLU A 131 -9.94 0.99 -7.41
N ARG A 132 -9.53 0.40 -6.28
CA ARG A 132 -10.35 0.38 -5.06
C ARG A 132 -10.62 1.79 -4.54
N GLU A 133 -9.61 2.65 -4.49
CA GLU A 133 -9.76 4.05 -4.08
C GLU A 133 -10.73 4.79 -5.01
N ALA A 134 -10.59 4.63 -6.32
CA ALA A 134 -11.48 5.25 -7.30
C ALA A 134 -12.94 4.78 -7.12
N GLN A 135 -13.16 3.50 -6.83
CA GLN A 135 -14.50 2.96 -6.54
C GLN A 135 -15.09 3.55 -5.26
N ILE A 136 -14.29 3.66 -4.19
CA ILE A 136 -14.73 4.27 -2.92
C ILE A 136 -15.08 5.75 -3.13
N GLU A 137 -14.25 6.50 -3.87
CA GLU A 137 -14.54 7.89 -4.20
C GLU A 137 -15.80 8.04 -5.05
N ALA A 138 -15.98 7.21 -6.07
CA ALA A 138 -17.17 7.22 -6.91
C ALA A 138 -18.42 6.97 -6.06
N ARG A 139 -18.38 5.96 -5.19
CA ARG A 139 -19.47 5.64 -4.28
C ARG A 139 -19.76 6.77 -3.30
N ARG A 140 -18.72 7.43 -2.81
CA ARG A 140 -18.87 8.61 -1.93
C ARG A 140 -19.58 9.75 -2.66
N ARG A 141 -19.22 10.03 -3.92
CA ARG A 141 -19.88 11.08 -4.72
C ARG A 141 -21.35 10.76 -4.99
N GLU A 142 -21.68 9.49 -5.26
CA GLU A 142 -23.07 9.04 -5.40
C GLU A 142 -23.87 9.26 -4.12
N LEU A 143 -23.32 8.87 -2.96
CA LEU A 143 -23.99 9.05 -1.66
C LEU A 143 -24.14 10.54 -1.31
N GLU A 144 -23.15 11.37 -1.59
CA GLU A 144 -23.23 12.83 -1.40
C GLU A 144 -24.30 13.45 -2.32
N ALA A 145 -24.44 12.97 -3.56
CA ALA A 145 -25.49 13.41 -4.47
C ALA A 145 -26.89 12.98 -3.98
N GLN A 146 -27.05 11.73 -3.53
CA GLN A 146 -28.30 11.25 -2.92
C GLN A 146 -28.68 12.07 -1.68
N ALA A 147 -27.73 12.33 -0.79
CA ALA A 147 -27.97 13.15 0.41
C ALA A 147 -28.45 14.57 0.08
N ARG A 148 -27.94 15.17 -1.01
CA ARG A 148 -28.42 16.49 -1.48
C ARG A 148 -29.84 16.44 -2.00
N ILE A 149 -30.22 15.40 -2.74
CA ILE A 149 -31.60 15.22 -3.24
C ILE A 149 -32.55 15.06 -2.05
N PHE A 150 -32.23 14.17 -1.11
CA PHE A 150 -33.03 14.01 0.11
C PHE A 150 -33.18 15.31 0.90
N ALA A 151 -32.10 16.09 1.05
CA ALA A 151 -32.16 17.38 1.74
C ALA A 151 -33.01 18.44 1.01
N ALA A 152 -33.17 18.34 -0.33
CA ALA A 152 -34.02 19.23 -1.12
C ALA A 152 -35.50 18.85 -1.04
N ASP A 153 -35.82 17.55 -0.91
CA ASP A 153 -37.19 17.03 -0.81
C ASP A 153 -37.77 17.03 0.61
N LEU A 154 -36.97 17.40 1.61
CA LEU A 154 -37.41 17.52 2.99
C LEU A 154 -38.29 18.77 3.16
N PRO A 155 -39.57 18.65 3.55
CA PRO A 155 -40.38 19.82 3.85
C PRO A 155 -39.71 20.62 4.97
N PRO A 156 -39.72 21.96 4.92
CA PRO A 156 -39.13 22.76 5.97
C PRO A 156 -39.78 22.36 7.29
N LEU A 157 -38.99 21.74 8.17
CA LEU A 157 -39.45 21.44 9.52
C LEU A 157 -39.87 22.79 10.13
N PRO A 158 -41.08 22.90 10.68
CA PRO A 158 -41.47 24.12 11.37
C PRO A 158 -40.52 24.28 12.55
N VAL A 159 -39.50 25.12 12.37
CA VAL A 159 -38.65 25.58 13.44
C VAL A 159 -39.50 26.57 14.21
N ALA A 160 -40.41 26.05 15.04
CA ALA A 160 -41.01 26.86 16.09
C ALA A 160 -39.81 27.44 16.87
N PRO A 161 -39.68 28.77 16.99
CA PRO A 161 -38.66 29.33 17.84
C PRO A 161 -38.91 28.70 19.21
N LEU A 162 -37.94 27.90 19.69
CA LEU A 162 -37.90 27.49 21.08
C LEU A 162 -37.94 28.79 21.86
N ALA A 163 -39.11 29.12 22.39
CA ALA A 163 -39.25 30.23 23.30
C ALA A 163 -38.21 29.96 24.39
N VAL A 164 -37.22 30.84 24.49
CA VAL A 164 -36.31 30.87 25.63
C VAL A 164 -37.13 31.39 26.81
N GLN A 165 -38.11 30.60 27.23
CA GLN A 165 -38.70 30.68 28.54
C GLN A 165 -37.95 29.64 29.35
N GLY A 166 -37.34 30.07 30.46
CA GLY A 166 -36.73 29.19 31.45
C GLY A 166 -37.79 28.27 32.06
N GLY A 167 -38.21 27.27 31.29
CA GLY A 167 -39.37 26.43 31.54
C GLY A 167 -38.92 25.01 31.79
N THR A 168 -39.04 24.60 33.05
CA THR A 168 -38.95 23.22 33.52
C THR A 168 -39.83 22.29 32.68
N ILE A 169 -39.26 21.18 32.20
CA ILE A 169 -40.01 20.09 31.58
C ILE A 169 -41.00 19.55 32.63
N ARG A 170 -42.30 19.83 32.46
CA ARG A 170 -43.36 19.27 33.29
C ARG A 170 -43.72 17.90 32.75
N ILE A 171 -43.24 16.85 33.42
CA ILE A 171 -43.78 15.49 33.24
C ILE A 171 -45.04 15.42 34.11
N HIS A 172 -46.20 15.31 33.47
CA HIS A 172 -47.47 15.15 34.17
C HIS A 172 -47.50 13.80 34.89
N GLY A 173 -47.68 13.81 36.22
CA GLY A 173 -48.11 12.62 36.96
C GLY A 173 -47.52 12.34 38.33
N ASP A 174 -46.66 13.18 38.93
CA ASP A 174 -46.18 12.93 40.31
C ASP A 174 -45.78 14.22 41.06
N PRO A 175 -46.07 14.36 42.38
CA PRO A 175 -45.93 15.62 43.11
C PRO A 175 -44.51 15.93 43.60
N LEU A 176 -43.45 15.39 42.98
CA LEU A 176 -42.05 15.59 43.39
C LEU A 176 -41.20 16.39 42.37
N SER A 177 -41.85 17.26 41.59
CA SER A 177 -41.24 17.99 40.46
C SER A 177 -40.48 19.27 40.82
N THR A 178 -39.94 19.40 42.04
CA THR A 178 -39.17 20.59 42.49
C THR A 178 -37.69 20.31 42.80
N LEU A 179 -37.11 19.28 42.19
CA LEU A 179 -35.68 18.96 42.36
C LEU A 179 -34.99 18.88 41.00
N GLY A 180 -34.14 19.87 40.71
CA GLY A 180 -33.42 19.98 39.44
C GLY A 180 -32.41 18.85 39.22
N PHE A 181 -32.06 18.57 37.95
CA PHE A 181 -31.15 17.50 37.50
C PHE A 181 -29.84 17.36 38.30
N ALA A 182 -29.33 18.44 38.89
CA ALA A 182 -28.15 18.42 39.76
C ALA A 182 -28.34 17.57 41.02
N SER A 183 -29.57 17.48 41.54
CA SER A 183 -29.91 16.71 42.75
C SER A 183 -30.16 15.21 42.50
N LEU A 184 -30.19 14.78 41.23
CA LEU A 184 -30.38 13.37 40.81
C LEU A 184 -29.07 12.68 40.42
N ARG A 185 -27.94 13.40 40.40
CA ARG A 185 -26.62 12.81 40.14
C ARG A 185 -26.22 11.92 41.34
N GLY A 186 -26.21 10.60 41.13
CA GLY A 186 -25.87 9.60 42.15
C GLY A 186 -27.04 8.78 42.71
N LYS A 187 -28.29 9.08 42.30
CA LYS A 187 -29.49 8.30 42.66
C LYS A 187 -30.23 7.68 41.46
N LEU A 188 -29.61 7.68 40.28
CA LEU A 188 -30.10 6.91 39.15
C LEU A 188 -29.83 5.43 39.43
N GLY A 189 -30.84 4.70 39.87
CA GLY A 189 -30.80 3.25 39.95
C GLY A 189 -30.42 2.66 38.58
N ALA A 190 -29.64 1.58 38.59
CA ALA A 190 -29.28 0.86 37.37
C ALA A 190 -30.53 0.62 36.49
N PRO A 191 -30.43 0.75 35.16
CA PRO A 191 -31.59 0.66 34.29
C PRO A 191 -32.31 -0.67 34.53
N VAL A 192 -33.52 -0.59 35.05
CA VAL A 192 -34.44 -1.73 35.17
C VAL A 192 -34.74 -2.18 33.75
N ARG A 193 -34.50 -3.47 33.46
CA ARG A 193 -34.75 -4.12 32.17
C ARG A 193 -36.14 -3.75 31.64
N GLY A 194 -36.18 -2.76 30.74
CA GLY A 194 -37.30 -2.54 29.84
C GLY A 194 -37.17 -3.50 28.66
N ILE A 195 -38.28 -4.14 28.28
CA ILE A 195 -38.36 -5.05 27.13
C ILE A 195 -38.27 -4.20 25.85
N TYR A 196 -37.06 -3.86 25.43
CA TYR A 196 -36.82 -3.32 24.10
C TYR A 196 -36.46 -4.50 23.19
N ARG A 197 -37.41 -4.91 22.34
CA ARG A 197 -37.12 -5.80 21.22
C ARG A 197 -36.27 -5.02 20.22
N VAL A 198 -34.99 -5.35 20.16
CA VAL A 198 -34.16 -5.06 18.97
C VAL A 198 -34.70 -5.97 17.86
N ARG A 199 -35.26 -5.37 16.81
CA ARG A 199 -35.50 -6.09 15.56
C ARG A 199 -34.20 -6.03 14.78
N ASP A 200 -33.52 -7.16 14.68
CA ASP A 200 -32.51 -7.35 13.66
C ASP A 200 -33.21 -7.29 12.29
N ALA A 201 -32.72 -6.42 11.41
CA ALA A 201 -33.12 -6.42 10.01
C ALA A 201 -32.37 -7.56 9.30
N VAL A 202 -33.12 -8.48 8.72
CA VAL A 202 -32.66 -9.48 7.74
C VAL A 202 -32.33 -8.78 6.44
#